data_AF-A0A6P8HX07-F1
#
_entry.id   AF-A0A6P8HX07-F1
#
_cell.length_a   1.000
_cell.length_b   1.000
_cell.length_c   1.000
_cell.angle_alpha   90.00
_cell.angle_beta   90.00
_cell.angle_gamma   90.00
#
_symmetry.space_group_name_H-M   'P 1'
#
loop_
_entity.id
_entity.type
_entity.pdbx_description
1 polymer ?
#
loop_
_entity_poly.entity_id
_entity_poly.type
_entity_poly.pdbx_seq_one_letter_code
_entity_poly.pdbx_strand_id
1 'polypeptide(L)'
;MARRRLFSLFYISSLWIFLSVITYMTQREYPYNKEPLSYADLFRCDLHQCTDSRHSSSSCLSQARLVLTRLLRQFSLAASKTNLIYFLYKKSLLAAARCKGHVPADFPNIEIAVFQNDIQKLLKVPLQVNNTVLELTPEKKKHPNSIIRAKLIDTKSCLLRTQENGLFMDIAVLKKDTKGSILDSYTSKLPWLRNLKGPHYYSERDIFPLRTLKFDGFSFAVPRSWEKLLTSWYGKNWGKSISLMDYEVSYNPTEAVDPIHSCKERTSHTLIECS
;
A
#
# COMPACT_ATOMS: atom_id res chain seq x y z
N MET A 1 -33.72 -49.83 16.34
CA MET A 1 -34.14 -48.65 15.53
C MET A 1 -33.51 -47.30 15.94
N ALA A 2 -32.67 -47.21 16.99
CA ALA A 2 -32.16 -45.92 17.47
C ALA A 2 -30.92 -45.36 16.72
N ARG A 3 -30.10 -46.22 16.09
CA ARG A 3 -28.83 -45.78 15.45
C ARG A 3 -28.98 -45.01 14.13
N ARG A 4 -30.10 -45.19 13.40
CA ARG A 4 -30.32 -44.47 12.11
C ARG A 4 -30.79 -43.02 12.29
N ARG A 5 -31.35 -42.64 13.46
CA ARG A 5 -31.84 -41.28 13.72
C ARG A 5 -30.74 -40.30 14.11
N LEU A 6 -29.65 -40.76 14.73
CA LEU A 6 -28.51 -39.90 15.12
C LEU A 6 -27.65 -39.43 13.94
N PHE A 7 -27.44 -40.28 12.93
CA PHE A 7 -26.66 -39.89 11.74
C PHE A 7 -27.39 -38.83 10.88
N SER A 8 -28.72 -38.84 10.86
CA SER A 8 -29.53 -37.84 10.15
C SER A 8 -29.43 -36.44 10.76
N LEU A 9 -29.35 -36.34 12.09
CA LEU A 9 -29.27 -35.04 12.77
C LEU A 9 -27.90 -34.37 12.62
N PHE A 10 -26.83 -35.15 12.58
CA PHE A 10 -25.48 -34.63 12.32
C PHE A 10 -25.30 -34.13 10.88
N TYR A 11 -25.94 -34.77 9.91
CA TYR A 11 -25.86 -34.33 8.51
C TYR A 11 -26.67 -33.05 8.26
N ILE A 12 -27.79 -32.88 8.95
CA ILE A 12 -28.61 -31.66 8.84
C ILE A 12 -27.94 -30.48 9.54
N SER A 13 -27.28 -30.70 10.68
CA SER A 13 -26.55 -29.64 11.38
C SER A 13 -25.30 -29.19 10.61
N SER A 14 -24.56 -30.12 10.01
CA SER A 14 -23.39 -29.77 9.19
C SER A 14 -23.79 -29.03 7.91
N LEU A 15 -24.90 -29.41 7.27
CA LEU A 15 -25.43 -28.71 6.10
C LEU A 15 -25.93 -27.30 6.45
N TRP A 16 -26.55 -27.11 7.62
CA TRP A 16 -26.97 -25.80 8.12
C TRP A 16 -25.78 -24.91 8.46
N ILE A 17 -24.72 -25.45 9.06
CA ILE A 17 -23.47 -24.72 9.30
C ILE A 17 -22.83 -24.34 7.95
N PHE A 18 -22.82 -25.24 6.97
CA PHE A 18 -22.29 -24.95 5.64
C PHE A 18 -23.12 -23.89 4.90
N LEU A 19 -24.45 -23.96 4.95
CA LEU A 19 -25.36 -23.00 4.34
C LEU A 19 -25.34 -21.64 5.03
N SER A 20 -25.20 -21.60 6.36
CA SER A 20 -25.04 -20.36 7.13
C SER A 20 -23.67 -19.73 6.93
N VAL A 21 -22.61 -20.52 6.76
CA VAL A 21 -21.30 -20.03 6.30
C VAL A 21 -21.42 -19.50 4.87
N ILE A 22 -22.09 -20.18 3.94
CA ILE A 22 -22.26 -19.68 2.56
C ILE A 22 -23.13 -18.41 2.52
N THR A 23 -24.21 -18.32 3.30
CA THR A 23 -25.02 -17.09 3.40
C THR A 23 -24.26 -15.96 4.11
N TYR A 24 -23.48 -16.26 5.14
CA TYR A 24 -22.57 -15.29 5.77
C TYR A 24 -21.48 -14.80 4.80
N MET A 25 -20.97 -15.69 3.95
CA MET A 25 -19.94 -15.37 2.95
C MET A 25 -20.50 -14.61 1.74
N THR A 26 -21.81 -14.68 1.48
CA THR A 26 -22.47 -13.96 0.37
C THR A 26 -23.05 -12.61 0.78
N GLN A 27 -23.06 -12.25 2.07
CA GLN A 27 -23.69 -11.02 2.58
C GLN A 27 -22.74 -9.82 2.84
N ARG A 28 -21.49 -9.85 2.37
CA ARG A 28 -20.61 -8.66 2.42
C ARG A 28 -20.22 -8.15 1.04
N GLU A 29 -21.19 -7.97 0.15
CA GLU A 29 -21.06 -6.93 -0.86
C GLU A 29 -21.35 -5.59 -0.19
N TYR A 30 -20.29 -4.88 0.22
CA TYR A 30 -20.43 -3.48 0.61
C TYR A 30 -20.91 -2.70 -0.62
N PRO A 31 -22.06 -2.01 -0.57
CA PRO A 31 -22.50 -1.17 -1.67
C PRO A 31 -21.51 -0.02 -1.84
N TYR A 32 -20.59 -0.18 -2.81
CA TYR A 32 -19.66 0.85 -3.25
C TYR A 32 -20.44 1.90 -4.03
N ASN A 33 -21.13 2.81 -3.34
CA ASN A 33 -22.05 3.75 -3.99
C ASN A 33 -21.70 5.24 -3.86
N LYS A 34 -20.51 5.60 -3.36
CA LYS A 34 -19.90 6.92 -3.62
C LYS A 34 -18.39 6.74 -3.69
N GLU A 35 -17.79 7.00 -4.85
CA GLU A 35 -16.33 7.21 -4.92
C GLU A 35 -16.00 8.34 -3.93
N PRO A 36 -15.13 8.14 -2.93
CA PRO A 36 -14.72 9.23 -2.06
C PRO A 36 -14.11 10.35 -2.94
N LEU A 37 -14.42 11.61 -2.63
CA LEU A 37 -13.84 12.76 -3.33
C LEU A 37 -12.33 12.60 -3.37
N SER A 38 -11.75 12.66 -4.57
CA SER A 38 -10.31 12.45 -4.71
C SER A 38 -9.55 13.68 -4.22
N TYR A 39 -8.29 13.49 -3.80
CA TYR A 39 -7.45 14.60 -3.39
C TYR A 39 -7.39 15.69 -4.47
N ALA A 40 -7.28 15.31 -5.75
CA ALA A 40 -7.21 16.26 -6.85
C ALA A 40 -8.52 17.06 -7.06
N ASP A 41 -9.66 16.50 -6.65
CA ASP A 41 -10.94 17.21 -6.68
C ASP A 41 -11.04 18.26 -5.57
N LEU A 42 -10.33 18.02 -4.45
CA LEU A 42 -10.34 18.89 -3.29
C LEU A 42 -9.23 19.96 -3.35
N PHE A 43 -8.06 19.64 -3.92
CA PHE A 43 -6.88 20.49 -3.88
C PHE A 43 -6.06 20.47 -5.18
N ARG A 44 -5.54 21.64 -5.55
CA ARG A 44 -4.47 21.72 -6.56
C ARG A 44 -3.14 21.36 -5.92
N CYS A 45 -2.42 20.43 -6.53
CA CYS A 45 -1.05 20.06 -6.15
C CYS A 45 -0.14 20.02 -7.37
N ASP A 46 0.59 21.11 -7.55
CA ASP A 46 1.61 21.33 -8.57
C ASP A 46 3.01 21.50 -7.97
N LEU A 47 3.99 21.78 -8.83
CA LEU A 47 5.42 21.85 -8.49
C LEU A 47 5.76 22.90 -7.42
N HIS A 48 4.90 23.89 -7.18
CA HIS A 48 5.15 25.01 -6.26
C HIS A 48 4.08 25.11 -5.18
N GLN A 49 2.93 24.46 -5.37
CA GLN A 49 1.79 24.54 -4.50
C GLN A 49 1.21 23.14 -4.30
N CYS A 50 1.52 22.52 -3.16
CA CYS A 50 0.89 21.28 -2.70
C CYS A 50 0.45 21.47 -1.25
N THR A 51 -0.74 22.05 -1.08
CA THR A 51 -1.27 22.45 0.22
C THR A 51 -1.48 21.24 1.13
N ASP A 52 -1.09 21.37 2.40
CA ASP A 52 -1.41 20.37 3.40
C ASP A 52 -2.88 20.48 3.81
N SER A 53 -3.69 19.51 3.36
CA SER A 53 -5.13 19.50 3.51
C SER A 53 -5.65 18.47 4.50
N ARG A 54 -4.77 17.96 5.38
CA ARG A 54 -5.15 16.94 6.36
C ARG A 54 -6.34 17.33 7.25
N HIS A 55 -6.59 18.62 7.49
CA HIS A 55 -7.73 19.09 8.27
C HIS A 55 -9.06 19.14 7.51
N SER A 56 -9.06 18.84 6.21
CA SER A 56 -10.25 18.93 5.36
C SER A 56 -11.18 17.72 5.47
N SER A 57 -10.86 16.76 6.34
CA SER A 57 -11.70 15.61 6.67
C SER A 57 -11.79 15.46 8.19
N SER A 58 -12.87 14.85 8.69
CA SER A 58 -13.10 14.60 10.12
C SER A 58 -12.55 13.26 10.62
N SER A 59 -12.46 12.24 9.75
CA SER A 59 -11.99 10.91 10.15
C SER A 59 -10.47 10.74 9.95
N CYS A 60 -9.79 10.16 10.94
CA CYS A 60 -8.33 9.92 10.93
C CYS A 60 -7.87 9.16 9.68
N LEU A 61 -8.66 8.16 9.24
CA LEU A 61 -8.36 7.38 8.05
C LEU A 61 -8.31 8.26 6.79
N SER A 62 -9.29 9.14 6.62
CA SER A 62 -9.38 10.01 5.46
C SER A 62 -8.33 11.13 5.51
N GLN A 63 -8.05 11.66 6.69
CA GLN A 63 -6.95 12.62 6.89
C GLN A 63 -5.59 11.98 6.55
N ALA A 64 -5.34 10.73 6.99
CA ALA A 64 -4.13 9.99 6.65
C ALA A 64 -3.98 9.72 5.15
N ARG A 65 -5.09 9.43 4.45
CA ARG A 65 -5.11 9.32 2.98
C ARG A 65 -4.69 10.61 2.29
N LEU A 66 -5.19 11.75 2.76
CA LEU A 66 -4.81 13.07 2.22
C LEU A 66 -3.31 13.34 2.42
N VAL A 67 -2.76 13.02 3.59
CA VAL A 67 -1.31 13.16 3.87
C VAL A 67 -0.49 12.29 2.91
N LEU A 68 -0.85 11.00 2.78
CA LEU A 68 -0.10 10.06 1.95
C LEU A 68 -0.20 10.42 0.46
N THR A 69 -1.39 10.78 -0.05
CA THR A 69 -1.53 11.23 -1.44
C THR A 69 -0.71 12.48 -1.71
N ARG A 70 -0.68 13.45 -0.78
CA ARG A 70 0.19 14.63 -0.88
C ARG A 70 1.66 14.22 -0.97
N LEU A 71 2.13 13.30 -0.09
CA LEU A 71 3.51 12.80 -0.14
C LEU A 71 3.83 12.16 -1.50
N LEU A 72 2.96 11.31 -2.04
CA LEU A 72 3.15 10.66 -3.35
C LEU A 72 3.21 11.67 -4.48
N ARG A 73 2.33 12.67 -4.46
CA ARG A 73 2.31 13.72 -5.47
C ARG A 73 3.55 14.61 -5.41
N GLN A 74 3.98 15.00 -4.21
CA GLN A 74 5.21 15.78 -4.02
C GLN A 74 6.44 14.99 -4.48
N PHE A 75 6.51 13.70 -4.12
CA PHE A 75 7.57 12.82 -4.60
C PHE A 75 7.59 12.74 -6.13
N SER A 76 6.43 12.54 -6.76
CA SER A 76 6.29 12.48 -8.22
C SER A 76 6.86 13.72 -8.92
N LEU A 77 6.49 14.91 -8.42
CA LEU A 77 6.93 16.20 -8.95
C LEU A 77 8.43 16.44 -8.74
N ALA A 78 8.97 15.97 -7.62
CA ALA A 78 10.39 16.10 -7.34
C ALA A 78 11.23 15.08 -8.14
N ALA A 79 10.74 13.86 -8.33
CA ALA A 79 11.35 12.83 -9.16
C ALA A 79 11.42 13.23 -10.63
N SER A 80 10.40 13.94 -11.16
CA SER A 80 10.45 14.46 -12.53
C SER A 80 11.55 15.51 -12.74
N LYS A 81 11.91 16.29 -11.72
CA LYS A 81 13.01 17.26 -11.82
C LYS A 81 14.38 16.60 -11.93
N THR A 82 14.56 15.42 -11.33
CA THR A 82 15.84 14.72 -11.27
C THR A 82 15.96 13.58 -12.28
N ASN A 83 14.95 13.41 -13.15
CA ASN A 83 14.82 12.24 -14.03
C ASN A 83 14.99 10.92 -13.25
N LEU A 84 14.42 10.88 -12.03
CA LEU A 84 14.32 9.68 -11.22
C LEU A 84 13.16 8.85 -11.73
N ILE A 85 13.45 7.64 -12.19
CA ILE A 85 12.43 6.69 -12.62
C ILE A 85 11.87 5.99 -11.37
N TYR A 86 10.55 6.05 -11.24
CA TYR A 86 9.81 5.31 -10.23
C TYR A 86 8.49 4.81 -10.80
N PHE A 87 7.83 3.89 -10.11
CA PHE A 87 6.47 3.44 -10.45
C PHE A 87 5.71 2.95 -9.22
N LEU A 88 4.37 2.97 -9.28
CA LEU A 88 3.52 2.39 -8.24
C LEU A 88 3.80 0.90 -8.10
N TYR A 89 3.90 0.44 -6.86
CA TYR A 89 4.35 -0.90 -6.53
C TYR A 89 3.32 -1.65 -5.69
N LYS A 90 3.27 -2.98 -5.85
CA LYS A 90 2.47 -3.91 -5.03
C LYS A 90 1.10 -3.36 -4.65
N LYS A 91 0.87 -3.01 -3.39
CA LYS A 91 -0.45 -2.61 -2.88
C LYS A 91 -0.96 -1.34 -3.53
N SER A 92 -0.09 -0.35 -3.78
CA SER A 92 -0.51 0.89 -4.45
C SER A 92 -0.83 0.69 -5.92
N LEU A 93 -0.11 -0.21 -6.60
CA LEU A 93 -0.45 -0.60 -7.97
C LEU A 93 -1.82 -1.30 -8.03
N LEU A 94 -2.08 -2.21 -7.08
CA LEU A 94 -3.37 -2.90 -6.96
C LEU A 94 -4.50 -1.90 -6.68
N ALA A 95 -4.27 -0.97 -5.76
CA ALA A 95 -5.23 0.06 -5.37
C ALA A 95 -5.53 1.04 -6.53
N ALA A 96 -4.51 1.46 -7.28
CA ALA A 96 -4.69 2.25 -8.50
C ALA A 96 -5.53 1.50 -9.55
N ALA A 97 -5.23 0.21 -9.77
CA ALA A 97 -5.93 -0.60 -10.75
C ALA A 97 -7.40 -0.87 -10.40
N ARG A 98 -7.73 -1.03 -9.11
CA ARG A 98 -9.07 -1.42 -8.67
C ARG A 98 -9.93 -0.26 -8.19
N CYS A 99 -9.34 0.62 -7.39
CA CYS A 99 -10.05 1.66 -6.65
C CYS A 99 -9.76 3.05 -7.19
N LYS A 100 -8.84 3.18 -8.17
CA LYS A 100 -8.34 4.47 -8.69
C LYS A 100 -7.87 5.40 -7.56
N GLY A 101 -7.38 4.83 -6.44
CA GLY A 101 -7.10 5.55 -5.20
C GLY A 101 -6.85 4.56 -4.07
N HIS A 102 -6.97 5.01 -2.81
CA HIS A 102 -6.80 4.16 -1.63
C HIS A 102 -7.87 3.07 -1.54
N VAL A 103 -7.52 1.91 -0.96
CA VAL A 103 -8.49 0.87 -0.65
C VAL A 103 -9.38 1.33 0.52
N PRO A 104 -10.73 1.36 0.39
CA PRO A 104 -11.62 2.06 1.32
C PRO A 104 -11.61 1.60 2.79
N ALA A 105 -11.36 0.32 3.06
CA ALA A 105 -11.38 -0.25 4.42
C ALA A 105 -10.00 -0.60 4.97
N ASP A 106 -8.93 -0.40 4.18
CA ASP A 106 -7.57 -0.71 4.59
C ASP A 106 -6.88 0.53 5.14
N PHE A 107 -5.93 0.30 6.05
CA PHE A 107 -4.99 1.34 6.46
C PHE A 107 -4.24 1.86 5.23
N PRO A 108 -4.15 3.19 5.07
CA PRO A 108 -3.63 3.77 3.84
C PRO A 108 -2.13 3.51 3.79
N ASN A 109 -1.70 2.88 2.70
CA ASN A 109 -0.31 2.51 2.47
C ASN A 109 0.05 2.95 1.05
N ILE A 110 1.20 3.63 0.92
CA ILE A 110 1.76 3.93 -0.39
C ILE A 110 3.08 3.21 -0.55
N GLU A 111 3.16 2.41 -1.61
CA GLU A 111 4.32 1.62 -2.01
C GLU A 111 4.71 2.04 -3.43
N ILE A 112 5.96 2.47 -3.59
CA ILE A 112 6.58 2.72 -4.89
C ILE A 112 7.86 1.92 -5.03
N ALA A 113 8.33 1.78 -6.27
CA ALA A 113 9.62 1.18 -6.57
C ALA A 113 10.51 2.16 -7.33
N VAL A 114 11.80 2.13 -7.02
CA VAL A 114 12.89 2.77 -7.76
C VAL A 114 13.97 1.75 -8.08
N PHE A 115 14.90 2.08 -8.98
CA PHE A 115 16.04 1.21 -9.26
C PHE A 115 17.25 1.56 -8.41
N GLN A 116 18.04 0.55 -8.03
CA GLN A 116 19.26 0.71 -7.26
C GLN A 116 20.25 1.69 -7.92
N ASN A 117 20.35 1.66 -9.25
CA ASN A 117 21.23 2.57 -10.00
C ASN A 117 20.79 4.05 -9.87
N ASP A 118 19.54 4.31 -9.50
CA ASP A 118 18.99 5.65 -9.31
C ASP A 118 18.93 6.07 -7.82
N ILE A 119 19.48 5.28 -6.89
CA ILE A 119 19.45 5.60 -5.44
C ILE A 119 20.10 6.95 -5.12
N GLN A 120 21.14 7.34 -5.88
CA GLN A 120 21.78 8.64 -5.72
C GLN A 120 20.87 9.79 -6.19
N LYS A 121 20.01 9.55 -7.19
CA LYS A 121 18.99 10.52 -7.59
C LYS A 121 17.92 10.62 -6.51
N LEU A 122 17.50 9.49 -5.94
CA LEU A 122 16.56 9.44 -4.80
C LEU A 122 17.04 10.29 -3.62
N LEU A 123 18.31 10.14 -3.23
CA LEU A 123 18.94 10.92 -2.17
C LEU A 123 19.01 12.42 -2.44
N LYS A 124 19.00 12.82 -3.72
CA LYS A 124 19.06 14.21 -4.18
C LYS A 124 17.69 14.78 -4.54
N VAL A 125 16.61 14.01 -4.37
CA VAL A 125 15.25 14.51 -4.64
C VAL A 125 15.00 15.70 -3.72
N PRO A 126 14.72 16.90 -4.27
CA PRO A 126 14.41 18.07 -3.46
C PRO A 126 12.99 17.90 -2.89
N LEU A 127 12.90 17.23 -1.75
CA LEU A 127 11.66 17.09 -1.00
C LEU A 127 11.28 18.48 -0.48
N GLN A 128 10.20 19.03 -1.02
CA GLN A 128 9.87 20.46 -0.90
C GLN A 128 9.38 20.88 0.49
N VAL A 129 9.35 19.99 1.48
CA VAL A 129 8.73 20.28 2.76
C VAL A 129 9.75 20.05 3.88
N ASN A 130 9.92 21.07 4.72
CA ASN A 130 10.63 21.01 6.00
C ASN A 130 10.08 19.93 6.97
N ASN A 131 9.00 19.25 6.59
CA ASN A 131 8.27 18.27 7.38
C ASN A 131 8.30 16.88 6.74
N THR A 132 9.28 16.61 5.87
CA THR A 132 9.47 15.29 5.27
C THR A 132 10.88 14.79 5.46
N VAL A 133 11.02 13.51 5.80
CA VAL A 133 12.31 12.85 5.99
C VAL A 133 12.37 11.60 5.14
N LEU A 134 13.50 11.41 4.45
CA LEU A 134 13.81 10.17 3.74
C LEU A 134 14.73 9.31 4.61
N GLU A 135 14.26 8.14 5.02
CA GLU A 135 15.05 7.16 5.77
C GLU A 135 15.39 5.96 4.89
N LEU A 136 16.68 5.65 4.74
CA LEU A 136 17.14 4.44 4.07
C LEU A 136 17.43 3.35 5.10
N THR A 137 16.74 2.22 4.97
CA THR A 137 17.07 1.00 5.70
C THR A 137 18.08 0.19 4.88
N PRO A 138 19.32 0.01 5.38
CA PRO A 138 20.32 -0.76 4.67
C PRO A 138 19.88 -2.22 4.50
N GLU A 139 20.42 -2.87 3.48
CA GLU A 139 20.16 -4.27 3.20
C GLU A 139 20.49 -5.14 4.41
N LYS A 140 19.49 -5.87 4.93
CA LYS A 140 19.73 -6.83 6.01
C LYS A 140 20.42 -8.05 5.41
N LYS A 141 21.72 -8.23 5.70
CA LYS A 141 22.55 -9.41 5.31
C LYS A 141 21.94 -10.79 5.65
N LYS A 142 20.80 -10.85 6.36
CA LYS A 142 20.13 -12.09 6.76
C LYS A 142 19.57 -12.90 5.59
N HIS A 143 19.27 -12.31 4.43
CA HIS A 143 18.79 -13.06 3.26
C HIS A 143 19.36 -12.57 1.92
N PRO A 144 19.77 -13.49 1.02
CA PRO A 144 20.39 -13.14 -0.27
C PRO A 144 19.45 -12.37 -1.21
N ASN A 145 18.14 -12.45 -0.99
CA ASN A 145 17.12 -11.78 -1.80
C ASN A 145 16.55 -10.54 -1.10
N SER A 146 17.22 -9.98 -0.09
CA SER A 146 16.73 -8.76 0.56
C SER A 146 16.97 -7.54 -0.33
N ILE A 147 15.96 -6.68 -0.45
CA ILE A 147 16.09 -5.39 -1.13
C ILE A 147 16.35 -4.29 -0.11
N ILE A 148 17.06 -3.24 -0.54
CA ILE A 148 17.11 -1.99 0.21
C ILE A 148 15.70 -1.42 0.24
N ARG A 149 15.31 -0.86 1.39
CA ARG A 149 14.04 -0.16 1.55
C ARG A 149 14.32 1.26 1.99
N ALA A 150 13.55 2.20 1.45
CA ALA A 150 13.48 3.55 1.95
C ALA A 150 12.06 3.83 2.46
N LYS A 151 11.93 4.77 3.38
CA LYS A 151 10.67 5.36 3.80
C LYS A 151 10.73 6.86 3.54
N LEU A 152 9.71 7.41 2.90
CA LEU A 152 9.47 8.85 2.87
C LEU A 152 8.39 9.19 3.89
N ILE A 153 8.74 9.99 4.87
CA ILE A 153 8.02 10.13 6.13
C ILE A 153 7.46 11.55 6.26
N ASP A 154 6.19 11.71 6.66
CA ASP A 154 5.61 13.00 7.09
C ASP A 154 5.85 13.19 8.60
N THR A 155 6.65 14.19 8.98
CA THR A 155 7.03 14.41 10.38
C THR A 155 5.98 15.15 11.20
N LYS A 156 4.84 15.51 10.60
CA LYS A 156 3.71 16.19 11.23
C LYS A 156 2.59 15.24 11.65
N SER A 157 2.78 13.95 11.44
CA SER A 157 1.86 12.90 11.87
C SER A 157 2.56 11.96 12.85
N CYS A 158 1.82 11.04 13.45
CA CYS A 158 2.35 10.04 14.36
C CYS A 158 1.68 8.67 14.19
N LEU A 159 2.49 7.60 14.21
CA LEU A 159 1.99 6.24 14.35
C LEU A 159 1.97 5.88 15.84
N LEU A 160 0.77 5.76 16.40
CA LEU A 160 0.57 5.83 17.85
C LEU A 160 1.10 4.62 18.61
N ARG A 161 1.01 3.42 18.03
CA ARG A 161 1.41 2.21 18.76
C ARG A 161 2.91 1.94 18.69
N THR A 162 3.55 2.24 17.57
CA THR A 162 5.00 2.07 17.41
C THR A 162 5.77 3.31 17.87
N GLN A 163 5.08 4.44 18.06
CA GLN A 163 5.70 5.76 18.22
C GLN A 163 6.73 6.06 17.13
N GLU A 164 6.54 5.44 15.94
CA GLU A 164 7.33 5.77 14.76
C GLU A 164 6.93 7.16 14.29
N ASN A 165 7.94 7.92 13.84
CA ASN A 165 7.79 9.30 13.39
C ASN A 165 6.86 9.37 12.17
N GLY A 166 5.55 9.39 12.37
CA GLY A 166 4.56 9.73 11.35
C GLY A 166 4.26 8.74 10.23
N LEU A 167 3.30 9.16 9.41
CA LEU A 167 2.85 8.44 8.21
C LEU A 167 3.96 8.39 7.19
N PHE A 168 4.09 7.25 6.52
CA PHE A 168 5.17 7.05 5.56
C PHE A 168 4.72 6.34 4.29
N MET A 169 5.48 6.59 3.23
CA MET A 169 5.46 5.84 1.98
C MET A 169 6.66 4.91 1.93
N ASP A 170 6.42 3.64 1.64
CA ASP A 170 7.46 2.65 1.42
C ASP A 170 8.03 2.76 0.00
N ILE A 171 9.36 2.73 -0.09
CA ILE A 171 10.11 2.79 -1.33
C ILE A 171 10.95 1.52 -1.44
N ALA A 172 10.57 0.63 -2.36
CA ALA A 172 11.34 -0.55 -2.71
C ALA A 172 12.48 -0.16 -3.67
N VAL A 173 13.73 -0.48 -3.32
CA VAL A 173 14.88 -0.28 -4.20
C VAL A 173 15.19 -1.60 -4.92
N LEU A 174 14.74 -1.70 -6.16
CA LEU A 174 14.86 -2.90 -6.99
C LEU A 174 16.26 -3.01 -7.59
N LYS A 175 16.77 -4.23 -7.65
CA LYS A 175 18.08 -4.54 -8.22
C LYS A 175 17.92 -5.19 -9.58
N LYS A 176 18.94 -5.07 -10.41
CA LYS A 176 19.10 -5.90 -11.62
C LYS A 176 20.17 -6.95 -11.33
N ASP A 177 19.93 -8.18 -11.80
CA ASP A 177 20.95 -9.22 -11.79
C ASP A 177 21.98 -9.00 -12.93
N THR A 178 22.97 -9.88 -13.02
CA THR A 178 24.02 -9.82 -14.06
C THR A 178 23.48 -9.97 -15.48
N LYS A 179 22.27 -10.50 -15.64
CA LYS A 179 21.59 -10.67 -16.94
C LYS A 179 20.65 -9.50 -17.26
N GLY A 180 20.58 -8.49 -16.38
CA GLY A 180 19.66 -7.36 -16.51
C GLY A 180 18.23 -7.64 -16.07
N SER A 181 17.94 -8.83 -15.50
CA SER A 181 16.63 -9.16 -14.96
C SER A 181 16.40 -8.42 -13.65
N ILE A 182 15.22 -7.84 -13.50
CA ILE A 182 14.82 -7.10 -12.31
C ILE A 182 14.42 -8.10 -11.24
N LEU A 183 15.11 -8.03 -10.10
CA LEU A 183 14.90 -8.87 -8.93
C LEU A 183 13.86 -8.23 -8.01
N ASP A 184 12.73 -8.91 -7.83
CA ASP A 184 11.74 -8.57 -6.82
C ASP A 184 11.68 -9.66 -5.74
N SER A 185 11.95 -9.26 -4.50
CA SER A 185 11.82 -10.14 -3.35
C SER A 185 10.37 -10.62 -3.20
N TYR A 186 10.16 -11.93 -3.40
CA TYR A 186 8.91 -12.55 -2.97
C TYR A 186 8.77 -12.40 -1.46
N THR A 187 7.64 -11.83 -1.05
CA THR A 187 7.34 -11.53 0.35
C THR A 187 6.27 -12.50 0.85
N SER A 188 6.70 -13.56 1.51
CA SER A 188 5.84 -14.44 2.31
C SER A 188 6.20 -14.31 3.78
N LYS A 189 5.19 -14.24 4.67
CA LYS A 189 5.38 -14.29 6.13
C LYS A 189 5.97 -15.64 6.57
N LEU A 190 5.70 -16.70 5.80
CA LEU A 190 6.23 -18.04 6.03
C LEU A 190 7.61 -18.20 5.35
N PRO A 191 8.70 -18.42 6.12
CA PRO A 191 10.06 -18.49 5.58
C PRO A 191 10.28 -19.62 4.57
N TRP A 192 9.62 -20.78 4.77
CA TRP A 192 9.74 -21.94 3.87
C TRP A 192 9.16 -21.67 2.49
N LEU A 193 7.99 -21.03 2.42
CA LEU A 193 7.38 -20.58 1.16
C LEU A 193 8.23 -19.53 0.45
N ARG A 194 8.93 -18.69 1.21
CA ARG A 194 9.85 -17.70 0.65
C ARG A 194 11.06 -18.35 -0.02
N ASN A 195 11.57 -19.42 0.57
CA ASN A 195 12.69 -20.16 0.00
C ASN A 195 12.26 -21.01 -1.21
N LEU A 196 11.06 -21.62 -1.18
CA LEU A 196 10.54 -22.44 -2.27
C LEU A 196 10.16 -21.62 -3.51
N LYS A 197 9.47 -20.49 -3.32
CA LYS A 197 8.99 -19.68 -4.45
C LYS A 197 10.07 -18.77 -5.02
N GLY A 198 11.16 -18.57 -4.30
CA GLY A 198 12.27 -17.71 -4.72
C GLY A 198 11.83 -16.26 -4.96
N PRO A 199 12.73 -15.39 -5.40
CA PRO A 199 12.36 -14.05 -5.84
C PRO A 199 11.68 -14.13 -7.21
N HIS A 200 10.87 -13.12 -7.53
CA HIS A 200 10.34 -12.94 -8.88
C HIS A 200 11.39 -12.25 -9.75
N TYR A 201 11.46 -12.68 -11.01
CA TYR A 201 12.31 -12.09 -12.02
C TYR A 201 11.45 -11.49 -13.12
N TYR A 202 11.69 -10.23 -13.42
CA TYR A 202 11.00 -9.51 -14.50
C TYR A 202 12.03 -9.00 -15.51
N SER A 203 11.67 -9.03 -16.79
CA SER A 203 12.50 -8.42 -17.82
C SER A 203 12.28 -6.91 -17.86
N GLU A 204 13.22 -6.15 -18.41
CA GLU A 204 13.01 -4.72 -18.63
C GLU A 204 11.75 -4.44 -19.47
N ARG A 205 11.38 -5.35 -20.39
CA ARG A 205 10.18 -5.24 -21.23
C ARG A 205 8.88 -5.38 -20.43
N ASP A 206 8.92 -5.99 -19.25
CA ASP A 206 7.76 -6.06 -18.36
C ASP A 206 7.52 -4.73 -17.64
N ILE A 207 8.56 -3.91 -17.48
CA ILE A 207 8.49 -2.62 -16.79
C ILE A 207 8.41 -1.45 -17.77
N PHE A 208 9.19 -1.47 -18.84
CA PHE A 208 9.37 -0.35 -19.76
C PHE A 208 8.75 -0.59 -21.15
N PRO A 209 8.27 0.46 -21.84
CA PRO A 209 8.09 1.82 -21.31
C PRO A 209 7.00 1.86 -20.24
N LEU A 210 7.14 2.78 -19.29
CA LEU A 210 6.15 2.95 -18.24
C LEU A 210 4.80 3.39 -18.84
N ARG A 211 3.73 2.96 -18.20
CA ARG A 211 2.35 3.41 -18.47
C ARG A 211 1.87 4.29 -17.31
N THR A 212 0.64 4.77 -17.38
CA THR A 212 0.04 5.56 -16.30
C THR A 212 -1.29 4.99 -15.84
N LEU A 213 -1.53 4.98 -14.53
CA LEU A 213 -2.85 4.76 -13.94
C LEU A 213 -3.26 5.95 -13.08
N LYS A 214 -4.57 6.10 -12.87
CA LYS A 214 -5.12 7.08 -11.94
C LYS A 214 -5.02 6.56 -10.50
N PHE A 215 -4.60 7.43 -9.60
CA PHE A 215 -4.66 7.21 -8.17
C PHE A 215 -5.00 8.55 -7.51
N ASP A 216 -6.17 8.60 -6.87
CA ASP A 216 -6.65 9.76 -6.12
C ASP A 216 -6.65 11.05 -6.97
N GLY A 217 -7.14 10.93 -8.21
CA GLY A 217 -7.26 12.01 -9.20
C GLY A 217 -5.98 12.31 -10.01
N PHE A 218 -4.81 11.95 -9.49
CA PHE A 218 -3.53 12.12 -10.20
C PHE A 218 -3.19 10.93 -11.09
N SER A 219 -2.32 11.15 -12.08
CA SER A 219 -1.75 10.10 -12.92
C SER A 219 -0.35 9.76 -12.44
N PHE A 220 -0.08 8.47 -12.19
CA PHE A 220 1.23 7.99 -11.75
C PHE A 220 1.76 6.89 -12.67
N ALA A 221 3.09 6.82 -12.74
CA ALA A 221 3.79 5.80 -13.51
C ALA A 221 3.53 4.39 -12.97
N VAL A 222 3.31 3.44 -13.88
CA VAL A 222 3.16 2.01 -13.60
C VAL A 222 3.97 1.19 -14.62
N PRO A 223 4.36 -0.05 -14.30
CA PRO A 223 5.01 -0.95 -15.26
C PRO A 223 4.20 -1.16 -16.54
N ARG A 224 4.87 -1.39 -17.68
CA ARG A 224 4.24 -1.72 -18.97
C ARG A 224 3.22 -2.85 -18.84
N SER A 225 3.64 -3.94 -18.19
CA SER A 225 2.89 -5.18 -18.02
C SER A 225 2.35 -5.29 -16.59
N TRP A 226 1.79 -4.21 -16.05
CA TRP A 226 1.36 -4.15 -14.65
C TRP A 226 0.33 -5.25 -14.29
N GLU A 227 -0.55 -5.70 -15.19
CA GLU A 227 -1.46 -6.83 -14.91
C GLU A 227 -0.72 -8.14 -14.67
N LYS A 228 0.37 -8.38 -15.41
CA LYS A 228 1.23 -9.57 -15.25
C LYS A 228 1.89 -9.56 -13.87
N LEU A 229 2.37 -8.39 -13.43
CA LEU A 229 2.97 -8.23 -12.11
C LEU A 229 1.95 -8.45 -11.00
N LEU A 230 0.75 -7.85 -11.10
CA LEU A 230 -0.33 -8.09 -10.14
C LEU A 230 -0.74 -9.58 -10.10
N THR A 231 -0.79 -10.24 -11.25
CA THR A 231 -1.05 -11.69 -11.33
C THR A 231 0.04 -12.52 -10.66
N SER A 232 1.31 -12.09 -10.76
CA SER A 232 2.44 -12.74 -10.09
C SER A 232 2.38 -12.57 -8.57
N TRP A 233 2.02 -11.37 -8.09
CA TRP A 233 2.00 -11.07 -6.66
C TRP A 233 0.76 -11.58 -5.93
N TYR A 234 -0.41 -11.48 -6.58
CA TYR A 234 -1.72 -11.69 -5.95
C TYR A 234 -2.53 -12.82 -6.59
N GLY A 235 -2.01 -13.45 -7.65
CA GLY A 235 -2.72 -14.51 -8.39
C GLY A 235 -3.72 -13.97 -9.42
N LYS A 236 -4.24 -14.84 -10.29
CA LYS A 236 -5.11 -14.47 -11.43
C LYS A 236 -6.40 -13.74 -11.05
N ASN A 237 -6.86 -13.87 -9.80
CA ASN A 237 -8.11 -13.30 -9.32
C ASN A 237 -7.95 -11.92 -8.67
N TRP A 238 -6.76 -11.29 -8.76
CA TRP A 238 -6.49 -10.01 -8.12
C TRP A 238 -7.51 -8.91 -8.44
N GLY A 239 -8.10 -8.94 -9.65
CA GLY A 239 -9.07 -7.96 -10.14
C GLY A 239 -10.54 -8.27 -9.79
N LYS A 240 -10.84 -9.47 -9.26
CA LYS A 240 -12.19 -9.78 -8.74
C LYS A 240 -12.36 -9.15 -7.36
N SER A 241 -13.61 -9.06 -6.87
CA SER A 241 -13.90 -8.80 -5.46
C SER A 241 -13.29 -9.94 -4.64
N ILE A 242 -11.98 -9.86 -4.41
CA ILE A 242 -11.35 -10.54 -3.32
C ILE A 242 -12.09 -9.98 -2.12
N SER A 243 -12.94 -10.84 -1.53
CA SER A 243 -13.36 -10.63 -0.17
C SER A 243 -12.08 -10.32 0.57
N LEU A 244 -12.11 -9.21 1.30
CA LEU A 244 -11.07 -8.71 2.18
C LEU A 244 -10.45 -9.82 3.10
N MET A 245 -10.88 -11.08 3.06
CA MET A 245 -10.30 -12.22 3.77
C MET A 245 -9.08 -12.91 3.13
N ASP A 246 -8.81 -12.84 1.81
CA ASP A 246 -7.69 -13.63 1.22
C ASP A 246 -6.30 -12.96 1.31
N TYR A 247 -6.27 -11.70 1.71
CA TYR A 247 -5.12 -11.07 2.33
C TYR A 247 -5.67 -10.68 3.70
N GLU A 248 -5.06 -11.11 4.81
CA GLU A 248 -5.50 -10.64 6.13
C GLU A 248 -5.83 -9.14 6.03
N VAL A 249 -7.11 -8.77 6.18
CA VAL A 249 -7.47 -7.45 6.71
C VAL A 249 -6.89 -7.44 8.09
N SER A 250 -5.61 -7.22 8.11
CA SER A 250 -4.96 -6.54 9.17
C SER A 250 -5.34 -5.08 8.94
N TYR A 251 -6.60 -4.72 9.24
CA TYR A 251 -6.72 -3.59 10.15
C TYR A 251 -5.98 -4.07 11.37
N ASN A 252 -4.68 -3.85 11.39
CA ASN A 252 -3.92 -4.21 12.54
C ASN A 252 -4.42 -3.20 13.56
N PRO A 253 -4.93 -3.62 14.72
CA PRO A 253 -5.10 -2.71 15.85
C PRO A 253 -3.75 -2.07 16.26
N THR A 254 -2.64 -2.35 15.54
CA THR A 254 -1.36 -1.67 15.65
C THR A 254 -1.19 -0.38 14.85
N GLU A 255 -2.14 0.01 14.00
CA GLU A 255 -1.99 1.15 13.08
C GLU A 255 -2.90 2.34 13.45
N ALA A 256 -3.17 2.54 14.74
CA ALA A 256 -3.76 3.80 15.18
C ALA A 256 -2.81 4.94 14.78
N VAL A 257 -3.33 5.91 14.02
CA VAL A 257 -2.57 7.04 13.49
C VAL A 257 -3.16 8.34 14.01
N ASP A 258 -2.28 9.28 14.33
CA ASP A 258 -2.63 10.68 14.48
C ASP A 258 -2.07 11.43 13.26
N PRO A 259 -2.92 11.74 12.27
CA PRO A 259 -2.47 12.44 11.09
C PRO A 259 -2.24 13.93 11.36
N ILE A 260 -2.73 14.49 12.49
CA ILE A 260 -2.71 15.92 12.77
C ILE A 260 -1.49 16.33 13.59
N HIS A 261 -1.12 15.53 14.58
CA HIS A 261 -0.02 15.84 15.50
C HIS A 261 1.20 14.96 15.24
N SER A 262 2.38 15.58 15.30
CA SER A 262 3.64 14.85 15.35
C SER A 262 3.76 14.03 16.64
N CYS A 263 4.61 13.00 16.63
CA CYS A 263 4.86 12.22 17.85
C CYS A 263 5.47 13.04 19.00
N LYS A 264 6.09 14.19 18.71
CA LYS A 264 6.66 15.09 19.72
C LYS A 264 5.60 15.98 20.38
N GLU A 265 4.57 16.36 19.65
CA GLU A 265 3.48 17.21 20.13
C GLU A 265 2.50 16.44 21.03
N ARG A 266 2.44 15.11 20.90
CA ARG A 266 1.64 14.29 21.80
C ARG A 266 2.25 14.21 23.18
N THR A 267 1.55 14.78 24.15
CA THR A 267 1.72 14.46 25.58
C THR A 267 0.75 13.34 25.96
N SER A 268 0.92 12.72 27.13
CA SER A 268 0.07 11.62 27.63
C SER A 268 -1.43 11.94 27.73
N HIS A 269 -1.84 13.19 27.47
CA HIS A 269 -3.20 13.70 27.59
C HIS A 269 -3.82 14.19 26.27
N THR A 270 -3.10 14.12 25.14
CA THR A 270 -3.67 14.53 23.85
C THR A 270 -4.70 13.48 23.40
N LEU A 271 -5.98 13.86 23.33
CA LEU A 271 -7.04 13.01 22.77
C LEU A 271 -6.92 12.99 21.24
N ILE A 272 -7.24 11.86 20.61
CA ILE A 272 -7.35 11.80 19.14
C ILE A 272 -8.68 12.46 18.77
N GLU A 273 -8.63 13.63 18.15
CA GLU A 273 -9.82 14.41 17.74
C GLU A 273 -10.42 13.94 16.40
N CYS A 274 -10.32 12.64 16.11
CA CYS A 274 -10.91 12.07 14.90
C CYS A 274 -12.21 11.35 15.24
N SER A 275 -13.29 11.72 14.55
CA SER A 275 -14.60 11.05 14.60
C SER A 275 -14.63 9.77 13.77
#